data_AF-G0TXK2-F1
#
_entry.id   AF-G0TXK2-F1
#
_cell.length_a   1.000
_cell.length_b   1.000
_cell.length_c   1.000
_cell.angle_alpha   90.00
_cell.angle_beta   90.00
_cell.angle_gamma   90.00
#
_symmetry.space_group_name_H-M   'P 1'
#
loop_
_entity.id
_entity.type
_entity.pdbx_description
1 polymer ?
#
loop_
_entity_poly.entity_id
_entity_poly.type
_entity_poly.pdbx_seq_one_letter_code
_entity_poly.pdbx_strand_id
1 'polypeptide(L)'
;MLRLSRHCLSSLLAVTTALRARLPCTAPAKSLADFHPSIAASFLAAAAGKLLQPQHLQPTSRRLVWWRCPYCSHEHTKRVDLHVAAGGVCPKCNRMPTLTSQQSPHGHSRGGGSKEKNGANVGSMMAEGQLKKQAVKHRCRPNSSLSVLAAPNANRVKSSIADDMYLRIVETRNLQPMLARSYDKEKNTISSDEELLVSPKLDGVRCMVVWNVLEKRLCFFSRSGTLFECCDHIEPHLLPLFKQDTTLVLDGELYSHNVDDFEQLTSAIRTTRAHRTPELEVLQQKLQYHVFDIMYAKKFADMSQVPFVRRYKFLRELMKTITTSSTSKRKGRKECYDVIQLVPVVPARKADVEKILRFYIADGYEGVMVRRNYTEGAKGGNVDHTLFDISSEIRSNFSEEDKVNGHDDGTSSGGCDPVGKKRRRGCSVPPGYAYGARSPNLLKYKLMHDSEYVIVDGVEGQGKWRGCLGAFVCKTENGHHFTVTPATSEENKREMWRQLRVYKGRVLTVQYQELSTNGVPRFPIGKCVRGAKNGSDWV
;
A
#
# COMPACT_ATOMS: atom_id res chain seq x y z
N MET A 1 -16.84 79.55 -33.01
CA MET A 1 -17.45 79.19 -34.30
C MET A 1 -17.21 77.71 -34.58
N LEU A 2 -18.28 76.93 -34.72
CA LEU A 2 -18.47 75.79 -35.63
C LEU A 2 -17.25 74.93 -36.04
N ARG A 3 -17.22 73.65 -35.64
CA ARG A 3 -17.70 72.51 -36.47
C ARG A 3 -17.45 71.16 -35.78
N LEU A 4 -18.47 70.30 -35.87
CA LEU A 4 -18.43 68.87 -35.61
C LEU A 4 -17.64 68.12 -36.69
N SER A 5 -16.99 67.01 -36.34
CA SER A 5 -17.08 65.77 -37.13
C SER A 5 -17.01 64.54 -36.23
N ARG A 6 -17.87 63.56 -36.54
CA ARG A 6 -18.17 62.33 -35.80
C ARG A 6 -17.28 61.14 -36.24
N HIS A 7 -17.31 60.11 -35.38
CA HIS A 7 -16.97 58.68 -35.60
C HIS A 7 -15.47 58.34 -35.56
N CYS A 8 -14.99 57.31 -34.85
CA CYS A 8 -15.56 55.98 -34.65
C CYS A 8 -15.13 55.35 -33.30
N LEU A 9 -16.00 54.49 -32.76
CA LEU A 9 -15.76 53.61 -31.63
C LEU A 9 -14.71 52.54 -31.97
N SER A 10 -13.80 52.22 -31.06
CA SER A 10 -13.69 50.83 -30.57
C SER A 10 -12.98 50.77 -29.21
N SER A 11 -13.68 50.10 -28.30
CA SER A 11 -13.31 49.70 -26.96
C SER A 11 -12.24 48.62 -26.95
N LEU A 12 -11.29 48.67 -26.02
CA LEU A 12 -10.69 47.46 -25.45
C LEU A 12 -10.28 47.70 -23.99
N LEU A 13 -10.79 46.81 -23.15
CA LEU A 13 -10.81 46.88 -21.69
C LEU A 13 -9.41 46.79 -21.07
N ALA A 14 -9.16 47.69 -20.11
CA ALA A 14 -8.12 47.50 -19.10
C ALA A 14 -8.56 46.40 -18.13
N VAL A 15 -7.90 45.23 -18.19
CA VAL A 15 -8.04 44.19 -17.17
C VAL A 15 -7.04 44.50 -16.05
N THR A 16 -7.57 44.90 -14.91
CA THR A 16 -6.86 45.08 -13.65
C THR A 16 -6.40 43.71 -13.12
N THR A 17 -5.09 43.49 -13.11
CA THR A 17 -4.48 42.31 -12.50
C THR A 17 -4.50 42.46 -10.98
N ALA A 18 -5.54 41.94 -10.33
CA ALA A 18 -5.58 41.82 -8.87
C ALA A 18 -4.55 40.79 -8.41
N LEU A 19 -3.42 41.28 -7.87
CA LEU A 19 -2.37 40.48 -7.24
C LEU A 19 -2.93 39.80 -5.97
N ARG A 20 -3.44 38.58 -6.08
CA ARG A 20 -3.72 37.74 -4.91
C ARG A 20 -2.41 37.13 -4.40
N ALA A 21 -1.70 37.86 -3.55
CA ALA A 21 -0.78 37.22 -2.61
C ALA A 21 -1.59 36.25 -1.74
N ARG A 22 -1.31 34.95 -1.85
CA ARG A 22 -1.84 33.93 -0.92
C ARG A 22 -0.67 33.35 -0.15
N LEU A 23 -0.78 33.50 1.17
CA LEU A 23 0.11 33.03 2.22
C LEU A 23 0.47 31.53 2.06
N PRO A 24 1.65 31.10 2.55
CA PRO A 24 2.03 29.69 2.56
C PRO A 24 1.03 28.89 3.41
N CYS A 25 0.35 27.94 2.77
CA CYS A 25 -0.62 27.06 3.39
C CYS A 25 0.01 25.69 3.61
N THR A 26 0.31 25.32 4.86
CA THR A 26 0.43 23.91 5.28
C THR A 26 0.09 23.76 6.76
N ALA A 27 -1.17 24.02 7.14
CA ALA A 27 -1.72 23.31 8.30
C ALA A 27 -1.95 21.85 7.86
N PRO A 28 -1.63 20.83 8.68
CA PRO A 28 -1.87 19.44 8.30
C PRO A 28 -3.35 19.25 7.98
N ALA A 29 -3.64 18.68 6.83
CA ALA A 29 -5.01 18.45 6.38
C ALA A 29 -5.71 17.52 7.39
N LYS A 30 -6.70 18.04 8.12
CA LYS A 30 -7.37 17.29 9.20
C LYS A 30 -8.06 16.04 8.65
N SER A 31 -8.15 15.00 9.48
CA SER A 31 -8.71 13.71 9.10
C SER A 31 -10.25 13.72 9.02
N LEU A 32 -10.86 12.63 8.56
CA LEU A 32 -12.30 12.42 8.57
C LEU A 32 -12.84 12.42 10.01
N ALA A 33 -12.08 11.84 10.94
CA ALA A 33 -12.41 11.86 12.36
C ALA A 33 -12.41 13.31 12.92
N ASP A 34 -11.48 14.15 12.47
CA ASP A 34 -11.38 15.53 12.93
C ASP A 34 -12.42 16.46 12.30
N PHE A 35 -12.68 16.31 11.00
CA PHE A 35 -13.63 17.18 10.27
C PHE A 35 -15.09 16.77 10.47
N HIS A 36 -15.38 15.47 10.56
CA HIS A 36 -16.74 14.93 10.62
C HIS A 36 -16.85 13.79 11.64
N PRO A 37 -16.68 14.07 12.95
CA PRO A 37 -16.62 13.03 13.99
C PRO A 37 -17.91 12.19 14.08
N SER A 38 -19.09 12.76 13.83
CA SER A 38 -20.35 11.99 13.83
C SER A 38 -20.44 11.01 12.66
N ILE A 39 -19.95 11.41 11.48
CA ILE A 39 -19.87 10.55 10.31
C ILE A 39 -18.80 9.48 10.54
N ALA A 40 -17.65 9.86 11.08
CA ALA A 40 -16.57 8.94 11.43
C ALA A 40 -17.02 7.86 12.42
N ALA A 41 -17.86 8.20 13.40
CA ALA A 41 -18.43 7.24 14.34
C ALA A 41 -19.32 6.16 13.67
N SER A 42 -19.86 6.45 12.48
CA SER A 42 -20.61 5.46 11.68
C SER A 42 -19.71 4.55 10.83
N PHE A 43 -18.39 4.79 10.80
CA PHE A 43 -17.44 3.96 10.06
C PHE A 43 -17.36 2.57 10.70
N LEU A 44 -17.79 1.55 9.95
CA LEU A 44 -17.71 0.17 10.41
C LEU A 44 -16.39 -0.47 9.98
N ALA A 45 -16.01 -0.39 8.71
CA ALA A 45 -14.78 -0.99 8.20
C ALA A 45 -14.43 -0.47 6.81
N ALA A 46 -13.14 -0.39 6.47
CA ALA A 46 -12.76 -0.24 5.08
C ALA A 46 -13.17 -1.48 4.26
N ALA A 47 -13.56 -1.27 2.99
CA ALA A 47 -13.87 -2.38 2.08
C ALA A 47 -12.61 -3.19 1.69
N ALA A 48 -11.42 -2.59 1.80
CA ALA A 48 -10.15 -3.26 1.58
C ALA A 48 -9.09 -2.78 2.58
N GLY A 49 -8.48 -3.73 3.28
CA GLY A 49 -7.43 -3.51 4.28
C GLY A 49 -7.98 -3.13 5.67
N LYS A 50 -7.70 -3.96 6.69
CA LYS A 50 -8.19 -3.78 8.06
C LYS A 50 -7.51 -2.65 8.83
N LEU A 51 -6.30 -2.28 8.42
CA LEU A 51 -5.49 -1.23 9.06
C LEU A 51 -6.01 0.20 8.82
N LEU A 52 -6.93 0.39 7.87
CA LEU A 52 -7.41 1.71 7.48
C LEU A 52 -8.58 2.16 8.36
N GLN A 53 -8.40 3.27 9.06
CA GLN A 53 -9.38 3.83 10.01
C GLN A 53 -9.78 5.26 9.64
N PRO A 54 -10.86 5.82 10.24
CA PRO A 54 -11.32 7.18 9.96
C PRO A 54 -10.26 8.26 10.12
N GLN A 55 -9.43 8.19 11.16
CA GLN A 55 -8.38 9.16 11.44
C GLN A 55 -7.22 9.11 10.42
N HIS A 56 -7.16 8.06 9.59
CA HIS A 56 -6.17 7.94 8.50
C HIS A 56 -6.71 8.45 7.15
N LEU A 57 -7.98 8.87 7.11
CA LEU A 57 -8.67 9.26 5.88
C LEU A 57 -8.94 10.75 5.85
N GLN A 58 -8.89 11.35 4.67
CA GLN A 58 -9.43 12.68 4.45
C GLN A 58 -10.94 12.59 4.10
N PRO A 59 -11.74 13.63 4.40
CA PRO A 59 -13.15 13.69 3.99
C PRO A 59 -13.36 13.52 2.47
N THR A 60 -12.38 13.90 1.66
CA THR A 60 -12.39 13.80 0.19
C THR A 60 -11.91 12.43 -0.33
N SER A 61 -11.65 11.47 0.57
CA SER A 61 -11.12 10.17 0.18
C SER A 61 -12.10 9.40 -0.70
N ARG A 62 -11.56 8.79 -1.77
CA ARG A 62 -12.33 7.91 -2.67
C ARG A 62 -12.37 6.45 -2.20
N ARG A 63 -11.88 6.17 -0.98
CA ARG A 63 -11.88 4.82 -0.42
C ARG A 63 -13.32 4.36 -0.16
N LEU A 64 -13.58 3.10 -0.48
CA LEU A 64 -14.87 2.47 -0.22
C LEU A 64 -14.89 1.93 1.22
N VAL A 65 -15.98 2.21 1.93
CA VAL A 65 -16.14 1.94 3.35
C VAL A 65 -17.53 1.34 3.59
N TRP A 66 -17.59 0.43 4.56
CA TRP A 66 -18.82 -0.03 5.19
C TRP A 66 -19.18 0.92 6.32
N TRP A 67 -20.41 1.42 6.30
CA TRP A 67 -20.97 2.34 7.29
C TRP A 67 -22.09 1.63 8.03
N ARG A 68 -22.23 1.88 9.33
CA ARG A 68 -23.34 1.39 10.15
C ARG A 68 -24.09 2.59 10.72
N CYS A 69 -25.38 2.70 10.39
CA CYS A 69 -26.21 3.77 10.93
C CYS A 69 -26.36 3.59 12.46
N PRO A 70 -26.10 4.62 13.28
CA PRO A 70 -26.21 4.52 14.74
C PRO A 70 -27.66 4.32 15.22
N TYR A 71 -28.67 4.72 14.44
CA TYR A 71 -30.07 4.67 14.89
C TYR A 71 -30.83 3.41 14.47
N CYS A 72 -30.59 2.90 13.26
CA CYS A 72 -31.32 1.72 12.74
C CYS A 72 -30.40 0.51 12.51
N SER A 73 -29.12 0.62 12.87
CA SER A 73 -28.08 -0.39 12.64
C SER A 73 -27.93 -0.84 11.17
N HIS A 74 -28.53 -0.14 10.21
CA HIS A 74 -28.41 -0.51 8.80
C HIS A 74 -26.98 -0.31 8.32
N GLU A 75 -26.41 -1.38 7.79
CA GLU A 75 -25.09 -1.41 7.21
C GLU A 75 -25.17 -1.23 5.70
N HIS A 76 -24.32 -0.37 5.14
CA HIS A 76 -24.26 -0.11 3.71
C HIS A 76 -22.85 0.27 3.28
N THR A 77 -22.53 0.09 2.00
CA THR A 77 -21.24 0.50 1.43
C THR A 77 -21.35 1.80 0.65
N LYS A 78 -20.40 2.72 0.89
CA LYS A 78 -20.31 3.97 0.14
C LYS A 78 -18.88 4.52 0.20
N ARG A 79 -18.48 5.28 -0.83
CA ARG A 79 -17.21 6.03 -0.78
C ARG A 79 -17.28 7.12 0.28
N VAL A 80 -16.15 7.39 0.94
CA VAL A 80 -16.06 8.43 1.98
C VAL A 80 -16.52 9.79 1.46
N ASP A 81 -15.96 10.27 0.35
CA ASP A 81 -16.33 11.57 -0.23
C ASP A 81 -17.82 11.70 -0.54
N LEU A 82 -18.43 10.65 -1.12
CA LEU A 82 -19.87 10.64 -1.42
C LEU A 82 -20.75 10.46 -0.18
N HIS A 83 -20.25 9.85 0.89
CA HIS A 83 -20.99 9.71 2.14
C HIS A 83 -20.95 11.02 2.94
N VAL A 84 -19.77 11.64 3.02
CA VAL A 84 -19.58 12.97 3.62
C VAL A 84 -20.39 14.03 2.88
N ALA A 85 -20.33 14.07 1.54
CA ALA A 85 -21.11 15.02 0.74
C ALA A 85 -22.63 14.86 0.93
N ALA A 86 -23.09 13.68 1.33
CA ALA A 86 -24.49 13.42 1.67
C ALA A 86 -24.80 13.65 3.16
N GLY A 87 -23.92 14.31 3.92
CA GLY A 87 -24.10 14.56 5.36
C GLY A 87 -24.08 13.31 6.24
N GLY A 88 -23.56 12.19 5.73
CA GLY A 88 -23.60 10.90 6.42
C GLY A 88 -24.99 10.25 6.50
N VAL A 89 -25.96 10.74 5.72
CA VAL A 89 -27.35 10.25 5.74
C VAL A 89 -27.42 8.73 5.50
N CYS A 90 -28.15 8.04 6.38
CA CYS A 90 -28.44 6.62 6.21
C CYS A 90 -29.44 6.39 5.07
N PRO A 91 -29.16 5.49 4.10
CA PRO A 91 -30.07 5.22 2.97
C PRO A 91 -31.36 4.49 3.36
N LYS A 92 -31.44 3.89 4.56
CA LYS A 92 -32.63 3.15 5.03
C LYS A 92 -33.59 4.04 5.83
N CYS A 93 -33.08 4.82 6.78
CA CYS A 93 -33.92 5.61 7.67
C CYS A 93 -33.79 7.13 7.46
N ASN A 94 -33.02 7.58 6.48
CA ASN A 94 -32.80 8.98 6.11
C ASN A 94 -32.33 9.91 7.27
N ARG A 95 -31.83 9.34 8.37
CA ARG A 95 -31.29 10.11 9.50
C ARG A 95 -29.81 10.41 9.31
N MET A 96 -29.41 11.63 9.66
CA MET A 96 -28.00 12.05 9.75
C MET A 96 -27.43 11.64 11.11
N PRO A 97 -26.18 11.13 11.18
CA PRO A 97 -25.53 10.81 12.44
C PRO A 97 -25.23 12.08 13.24
N THR A 98 -25.65 12.10 14.50
CA THR A 98 -25.31 13.13 15.48
C THR A 98 -24.29 12.56 16.47
N LEU A 99 -23.41 13.42 17.01
CA LEU A 99 -22.64 13.05 18.19
C LEU A 99 -23.63 12.89 19.35
N THR A 100 -23.88 11.66 19.78
CA THR A 100 -24.55 11.43 21.05
C THR A 100 -23.67 12.01 22.16
N SER A 101 -24.17 12.99 22.92
CA SER A 101 -23.61 13.23 24.24
C SER A 101 -23.76 11.94 25.04
N GLN A 102 -22.75 11.54 25.80
CA GLN A 102 -22.91 10.44 26.75
C GLN A 102 -24.03 10.83 27.71
N GLN A 103 -25.22 10.24 27.55
CA GLN A 103 -26.30 10.35 28.51
C GLN A 103 -26.23 9.15 29.43
N SER A 104 -25.88 9.44 30.67
CA SER A 104 -25.92 8.58 31.85
C SER A 104 -27.29 7.90 31.99
N PRO A 105 -27.36 6.67 32.51
CA PRO A 105 -28.62 5.99 32.73
C PRO A 105 -29.24 6.47 34.03
N HIS A 106 -30.06 7.53 34.00
CA HIS A 106 -31.04 7.78 35.07
C HIS A 106 -32.34 8.28 34.46
N GLY A 107 -33.24 7.33 34.23
CA GLY A 107 -34.66 7.63 34.11
C GLY A 107 -35.20 8.01 35.49
N HIS A 108 -35.80 9.19 35.58
CA HIS A 108 -36.82 9.45 36.58
C HIS A 108 -38.14 9.79 35.89
N SER A 109 -39.08 8.89 36.13
CA SER A 109 -40.48 8.92 35.78
C SER A 109 -41.21 10.13 36.35
N ARG A 110 -42.22 10.58 35.62
CA ARG A 110 -43.55 11.10 36.03
C ARG A 110 -44.10 11.86 34.81
N GLY A 111 -45.27 11.60 34.23
CA GLY A 111 -46.44 10.83 34.62
C GLY A 111 -47.67 11.57 34.10
N GLY A 112 -48.60 10.86 33.46
CA GLY A 112 -50.03 11.20 33.44
C GLY A 112 -50.62 12.01 32.27
N GLY A 113 -51.76 11.53 31.75
CA GLY A 113 -52.82 12.32 31.11
C GLY A 113 -53.02 12.08 29.61
N SER A 114 -53.79 11.05 29.20
CA SER A 114 -55.21 11.12 28.73
C SER A 114 -55.39 11.78 27.33
N LYS A 115 -55.60 10.99 26.25
CA LYS A 115 -56.88 10.53 25.67
C LYS A 115 -57.85 11.66 25.26
N GLU A 116 -58.12 11.75 23.95
CA GLU A 116 -59.44 11.84 23.24
C GLU A 116 -59.20 12.38 21.81
N LYS A 117 -59.31 11.60 20.73
CA LYS A 117 -60.51 11.21 19.94
C LYS A 117 -61.38 12.40 19.46
N ASN A 118 -61.29 12.73 18.16
CA ASN A 118 -62.33 12.52 17.14
C ASN A 118 -62.09 13.38 15.88
N GLY A 119 -62.52 12.88 14.72
CA GLY A 119 -62.80 13.71 13.54
C GLY A 119 -62.35 13.12 12.21
N ALA A 120 -63.23 12.36 11.56
CA ALA A 120 -63.14 11.98 10.16
C ALA A 120 -63.40 13.18 9.23
N ASN A 121 -62.78 13.25 8.04
CA ASN A 121 -63.48 12.99 6.77
C ASN A 121 -62.57 13.10 5.53
N VAL A 122 -62.91 12.22 4.59
CA VAL A 122 -62.60 11.99 3.16
C VAL A 122 -62.19 13.19 2.28
N GLY A 123 -61.32 12.94 1.29
CA GLY A 123 -61.14 13.81 0.12
C GLY A 123 -60.10 13.31 -0.91
N SER A 124 -60.57 12.68 -1.97
CA SER A 124 -59.87 12.22 -3.18
C SER A 124 -59.10 13.32 -3.94
N MET A 125 -58.00 13.00 -4.64
CA MET A 125 -57.89 13.14 -6.11
C MET A 125 -56.47 12.86 -6.65
N MET A 126 -56.45 12.00 -7.67
CA MET A 126 -55.35 11.77 -8.61
C MET A 126 -55.31 12.91 -9.66
N ALA A 127 -54.11 13.31 -10.10
CA ALA A 127 -53.91 13.84 -11.46
C ALA A 127 -52.44 13.70 -11.88
N GLU A 128 -52.28 13.09 -13.06
CA GLU A 128 -51.02 12.81 -13.76
C GLU A 128 -50.38 14.08 -14.35
N GLY A 129 -49.08 14.03 -14.62
CA GLY A 129 -48.38 15.07 -15.36
C GLY A 129 -46.92 14.74 -15.64
N GLN A 130 -46.67 13.93 -16.68
CA GLN A 130 -45.34 13.69 -17.26
C GLN A 130 -44.69 14.98 -17.77
N LEU A 131 -43.42 15.18 -17.46
CA LEU A 131 -42.51 15.99 -18.28
C LEU A 131 -41.13 15.33 -18.36
N LYS A 132 -40.92 14.66 -19.50
CA LYS A 132 -39.62 14.18 -19.96
C LYS A 132 -38.68 15.37 -20.19
N LYS A 133 -37.51 15.36 -19.55
CA LYS A 133 -36.32 16.04 -20.08
C LYS A 133 -35.16 15.06 -20.09
N GLN A 134 -34.83 14.63 -21.30
CA GLN A 134 -33.59 13.94 -21.65
C GLN A 134 -32.41 14.86 -21.31
N ALA A 135 -31.47 14.36 -20.52
CA ALA A 135 -30.13 14.93 -20.41
C ALA A 135 -29.13 13.91 -20.92
N VAL A 136 -28.34 14.36 -21.88
CA VAL A 136 -27.37 13.61 -22.70
C VAL A 136 -26.37 12.84 -21.83
N LYS A 137 -26.18 11.55 -22.16
CA LYS A 137 -25.19 10.64 -21.57
C LYS A 137 -23.77 11.20 -21.76
N HIS A 138 -23.16 11.69 -20.69
CA HIS A 138 -21.70 11.73 -20.62
C HIS A 138 -21.19 10.31 -20.33
N ARG A 139 -20.51 9.71 -21.31
CA ARG A 139 -19.76 8.45 -21.18
C ARG A 139 -18.72 8.58 -20.07
N CYS A 140 -18.99 8.00 -18.90
CA CYS A 140 -17.99 7.69 -17.88
C CYS A 140 -18.44 6.45 -17.09
N ARG A 141 -17.76 5.33 -17.33
CA ARG A 141 -17.64 4.08 -16.54
C ARG A 141 -18.92 3.49 -15.90
N PRO A 142 -19.35 2.27 -16.28
CA PRO A 142 -20.48 1.61 -15.65
C PRO A 142 -20.23 1.24 -14.18
N ASN A 143 -21.31 1.39 -13.41
CA ASN A 143 -21.56 1.10 -12.00
C ASN A 143 -20.78 -0.08 -11.40
N SER A 144 -19.78 0.21 -10.58
CA SER A 144 -19.13 -0.74 -9.67
C SER A 144 -19.75 -0.77 -8.26
N SER A 145 -20.97 -0.25 -8.08
CA SER A 145 -21.63 -0.16 -6.76
C SER A 145 -22.55 -1.33 -6.45
N LEU A 146 -23.24 -1.93 -7.44
CA LEU A 146 -24.30 -2.91 -7.14
C LEU A 146 -23.79 -4.29 -6.68
N SER A 147 -22.65 -4.78 -7.20
CA SER A 147 -22.12 -6.10 -6.79
C SER A 147 -21.29 -6.09 -5.50
N VAL A 148 -20.97 -4.91 -4.95
CA VAL A 148 -20.32 -4.75 -3.64
C VAL A 148 -21.36 -4.50 -2.52
N LEU A 149 -22.60 -4.15 -2.88
CA LEU A 149 -23.69 -3.92 -1.93
C LEU A 149 -24.27 -5.21 -1.33
N ALA A 150 -24.02 -6.38 -1.93
CA ALA A 150 -24.61 -7.66 -1.51
C ALA A 150 -23.60 -8.71 -0.99
N ALA A 151 -22.29 -8.49 -1.13
CA ALA A 151 -21.31 -9.44 -0.63
C ALA A 151 -21.10 -9.25 0.90
N PRO A 152 -21.22 -10.29 1.74
CA PRO A 152 -20.78 -10.20 3.13
C PRO A 152 -19.32 -9.74 3.12
N ASN A 153 -19.02 -8.66 3.84
CA ASN A 153 -17.70 -8.03 3.84
C ASN A 153 -16.63 -9.11 4.08
N ALA A 154 -15.74 -9.33 3.10
CA ALA A 154 -14.64 -10.29 3.23
C ALA A 154 -13.74 -9.98 4.45
N ASN A 155 -13.67 -8.70 4.86
CA ASN A 155 -12.97 -8.26 6.06
C ASN A 155 -13.76 -8.54 7.37
N ARG A 156 -15.01 -9.01 7.29
CA ARG A 156 -15.85 -9.51 8.41
C ARG A 156 -15.84 -11.03 8.54
N VAL A 157 -15.37 -11.78 7.53
CA VAL A 157 -15.36 -13.24 7.61
C VAL A 157 -14.44 -13.63 8.77
N LYS A 158 -15.03 -14.36 9.74
CA LYS A 158 -14.48 -14.78 11.04
C LYS A 158 -13.11 -15.50 10.98
N SER A 159 -12.56 -15.76 9.81
CA SER A 159 -11.29 -16.49 9.65
C SER A 159 -10.04 -15.61 9.70
N SER A 160 -10.17 -14.28 9.73
CA SER A 160 -9.01 -13.42 10.02
C SER A 160 -9.10 -13.01 11.47
N ILE A 161 -8.37 -13.77 12.30
CA ILE A 161 -8.03 -13.56 13.72
C ILE A 161 -8.38 -12.14 14.11
N ALA A 162 -9.45 -12.02 14.89
CA ALA A 162 -9.88 -10.77 15.45
C ALA A 162 -8.66 -10.16 16.12
N ASP A 163 -8.34 -8.93 15.75
CA ASP A 163 -7.44 -8.05 16.46
C ASP A 163 -7.94 -7.75 17.89
N ASP A 164 -8.86 -8.55 18.45
CA ASP A 164 -9.68 -8.26 19.64
C ASP A 164 -10.19 -6.80 19.68
N MET A 165 -10.55 -6.26 18.51
CA MET A 165 -10.87 -4.84 18.31
C MET A 165 -9.74 -3.85 18.65
N TYR A 166 -8.52 -4.29 18.99
CA TYR A 166 -7.33 -3.48 19.25
C TYR A 166 -7.08 -2.46 18.16
N LEU A 167 -7.13 -2.84 16.86
CA LEU A 167 -6.92 -1.85 15.80
C LEU A 167 -7.99 -0.77 15.88
N ARG A 168 -9.24 -1.14 16.13
CA ARG A 168 -10.37 -0.20 16.10
C ARG A 168 -10.49 0.69 17.33
N ILE A 169 -10.12 0.18 18.50
CA ILE A 169 -10.41 0.81 19.79
C ILE A 169 -9.17 1.49 20.37
N VAL A 170 -7.99 0.89 20.17
CA VAL A 170 -6.77 1.26 20.91
C VAL A 170 -5.73 1.87 19.98
N GLU A 171 -5.52 1.25 18.82
CA GLU A 171 -4.47 1.69 17.91
C GLU A 171 -4.90 2.89 17.08
N THR A 172 -4.33 4.04 17.40
CA THR A 172 -4.61 5.28 16.67
C THR A 172 -3.63 5.52 15.53
N ARG A 173 -2.43 4.92 15.59
CA ARG A 173 -1.36 5.11 14.59
C ARG A 173 -1.74 4.52 13.24
N ASN A 174 -1.17 5.08 12.17
CA ASN A 174 -1.36 4.55 10.83
C ASN A 174 -0.39 3.41 10.57
N LEU A 175 -0.86 2.17 10.72
CA LEU A 175 -0.04 0.98 10.50
C LEU A 175 0.03 0.55 9.03
N GLN A 176 -0.50 1.33 8.08
CA GLN A 176 -0.44 0.96 6.67
C GLN A 176 1.00 1.08 6.14
N PRO A 177 1.65 -0.02 5.72
CA PRO A 177 3.03 0.04 5.29
C PRO A 177 3.16 0.82 3.97
N MET A 178 4.33 1.43 3.78
CA MET A 178 4.70 2.12 2.55
C MET A 178 4.85 1.12 1.40
N LEU A 179 4.35 1.48 0.22
CA LEU A 179 4.36 0.62 -0.97
C LEU A 179 5.37 1.11 -2.01
N ALA A 180 5.94 0.17 -2.75
CA ALA A 180 6.89 0.46 -3.81
C ALA A 180 6.22 0.72 -5.17
N ARG A 181 6.86 1.58 -5.99
CA ARG A 181 6.62 1.68 -7.44
C ARG A 181 7.60 0.77 -8.21
N SER A 182 7.36 0.59 -9.49
CA SER A 182 8.25 -0.23 -10.35
C SER A 182 9.46 0.60 -10.79
N TYR A 183 10.66 0.05 -10.61
CA TYR A 183 11.90 0.68 -11.04
C TYR A 183 11.92 0.90 -12.56
N ASP A 184 11.55 -0.09 -13.37
CA ASP A 184 11.53 0.03 -14.84
C ASP A 184 10.68 1.20 -15.35
N LYS A 185 9.61 1.54 -14.63
CA LYS A 185 8.73 2.67 -14.98
C LYS A 185 9.30 4.01 -14.57
N GLU A 186 10.12 4.04 -13.52
CA GLU A 186 10.61 5.28 -12.90
C GLU A 186 12.10 5.54 -13.21
N LYS A 187 12.84 4.58 -13.78
CA LYS A 187 14.30 4.65 -14.01
C LYS A 187 14.73 5.87 -14.84
N ASN A 188 13.87 6.35 -15.73
CA ASN A 188 14.14 7.54 -16.55
C ASN A 188 14.00 8.85 -15.76
N THR A 189 13.39 8.83 -14.57
CA THR A 189 13.25 9.99 -13.67
C THR A 189 14.40 10.11 -12.67
N ILE A 190 15.29 9.11 -12.63
CA ILE A 190 16.44 9.03 -11.73
C ILE A 190 17.66 9.58 -12.48
N SER A 191 18.33 10.56 -11.86
CA SER A 191 19.57 11.13 -12.40
C SER A 191 20.70 10.10 -12.34
N SER A 192 21.70 10.20 -13.23
CA SER A 192 22.90 9.35 -13.16
C SER A 192 23.66 9.52 -11.85
N ASP A 193 23.68 10.75 -11.34
CA ASP A 193 24.49 11.16 -10.19
C ASP A 193 23.72 11.08 -8.87
N GLU A 194 22.45 10.66 -8.92
CA GLU A 194 21.62 10.50 -7.73
C GLU A 194 22.12 9.31 -6.90
N GLU A 195 22.38 9.54 -5.62
CA GLU A 195 22.74 8.48 -4.68
C GLU A 195 21.49 7.66 -4.33
N LEU A 196 21.55 6.36 -4.61
CA LEU A 196 20.49 5.40 -4.33
C LEU A 196 20.91 4.48 -3.20
N LEU A 197 19.94 3.99 -2.44
CA LEU A 197 20.12 3.02 -1.38
C LEU A 197 19.43 1.73 -1.79
N VAL A 198 20.20 0.66 -1.98
CA VAL A 198 19.73 -0.60 -2.54
C VAL A 198 19.78 -1.69 -1.48
N SER A 199 18.68 -2.43 -1.36
CA SER A 199 18.55 -3.59 -0.47
C SER A 199 18.07 -4.81 -1.24
N PRO A 200 18.34 -6.04 -0.79
CA PRO A 200 17.71 -7.21 -1.38
C PRO A 200 16.19 -7.12 -1.23
N LYS A 201 15.48 -7.60 -2.25
CA LYS A 201 14.04 -7.80 -2.19
C LYS A 201 13.79 -9.25 -1.78
N LEU A 202 13.32 -9.40 -0.55
CA LEU A 202 12.90 -10.69 -0.01
C LEU A 202 11.61 -11.16 -0.70
N ASP A 203 11.47 -12.49 -0.81
CA ASP A 203 10.22 -13.17 -1.22
C ASP A 203 9.56 -13.82 0.01
N GLY A 204 9.05 -12.98 0.90
CA GLY A 204 8.39 -13.42 2.12
C GLY A 204 7.04 -12.74 2.35
N VAL A 205 6.58 -12.79 3.60
CA VAL A 205 5.30 -12.19 3.99
C VAL A 205 5.54 -10.95 4.85
N ARG A 206 5.13 -9.79 4.32
CA ARG A 206 5.23 -8.49 5.02
C ARG A 206 4.60 -8.55 6.41
N CYS A 207 5.35 -8.12 7.42
CA CYS A 207 4.93 -8.15 8.82
C CYS A 207 5.34 -6.87 9.57
N MET A 208 4.35 -6.18 10.14
CA MET A 208 4.55 -5.05 11.04
C MET A 208 4.45 -5.50 12.49
N VAL A 209 5.40 -5.09 13.34
CA VAL A 209 5.42 -5.46 14.75
C VAL A 209 5.09 -4.25 15.60
N VAL A 210 4.13 -4.43 16.51
CA VAL A 210 3.51 -3.35 17.29
C VAL A 210 3.37 -3.78 18.74
N TRP A 211 3.58 -2.86 19.69
CA TRP A 211 3.26 -3.08 21.10
C TRP A 211 1.77 -2.91 21.39
N ASN A 212 1.11 -3.96 21.86
CA ASN A 212 -0.24 -3.89 22.40
C ASN A 212 -0.20 -3.41 23.86
N VAL A 213 -0.68 -2.19 24.08
CA VAL A 213 -0.68 -1.55 25.41
C VAL A 213 -1.64 -2.20 26.42
N LEU A 214 -2.73 -2.82 25.97
CA LEU A 214 -3.72 -3.44 26.85
C LEU A 214 -3.22 -4.80 27.36
N GLU A 215 -2.76 -5.63 26.44
CA GLU A 215 -2.29 -6.99 26.73
C GLU A 215 -0.82 -7.05 27.14
N LYS A 216 -0.09 -5.94 26.99
CA LYS A 216 1.35 -5.82 27.25
C LYS A 216 2.18 -6.87 26.51
N ARG A 217 1.86 -7.09 25.23
CA ARG A 217 2.51 -8.07 24.35
C ARG A 217 2.77 -7.53 22.95
N LEU A 218 3.52 -8.27 22.13
CA LEU A 218 3.71 -7.92 20.73
C LEU A 218 2.58 -8.45 19.85
N CYS A 219 2.17 -7.63 18.88
CA CYS A 219 1.27 -8.01 17.81
C CYS A 219 2.01 -7.94 16.48
N PHE A 220 1.82 -8.99 15.67
CA PHE A 220 2.43 -9.15 14.36
C PHE A 220 1.36 -9.03 13.29
N PHE A 221 1.30 -7.92 12.57
CA PHE A 221 0.27 -7.65 11.59
C PHE A 221 0.78 -7.86 10.16
N SER A 222 -0.01 -8.57 9.36
CA SER A 222 0.17 -8.61 7.92
C SER A 222 -0.08 -7.24 7.29
N ARG A 223 0.36 -7.04 6.04
CA ARG A 223 0.02 -5.85 5.23
C ARG A 223 -1.50 -5.54 5.20
N SER A 224 -2.36 -6.55 5.25
CA SER A 224 -3.82 -6.35 5.23
C SER A 224 -4.42 -6.13 6.63
N GLY A 225 -3.61 -6.22 7.69
CA GLY A 225 -4.02 -6.11 9.10
C GLY A 225 -4.56 -7.41 9.69
N THR A 226 -4.14 -8.56 9.16
CA THR A 226 -4.39 -9.86 9.80
C THR A 226 -3.33 -10.10 10.86
N LEU A 227 -3.73 -10.47 12.08
CA LEU A 227 -2.78 -10.85 13.13
C LEU A 227 -2.14 -12.20 12.80
N PHE A 228 -0.84 -12.31 12.98
CA PHE A 228 -0.09 -13.56 12.89
C PHE A 228 0.16 -14.14 14.28
N GLU A 229 0.04 -15.46 14.37
CA GLU A 229 0.24 -16.23 15.60
C GLU A 229 1.44 -17.19 15.51
N CYS A 230 2.21 -17.12 14.43
CA CYS A 230 3.36 -17.98 14.14
C CYS A 230 4.69 -17.47 14.69
N CYS A 231 4.71 -16.29 15.34
CA CYS A 231 5.93 -15.59 15.73
C CYS A 231 6.36 -15.81 17.19
N ASP A 232 5.99 -16.96 17.78
CA ASP A 232 6.20 -17.24 19.21
C ASP A 232 7.70 -17.23 19.60
N HIS A 233 8.57 -17.71 18.72
CA HIS A 233 10.03 -17.68 18.93
C HIS A 233 10.67 -16.32 18.64
N ILE A 234 10.03 -15.47 17.82
CA ILE A 234 10.54 -14.12 17.47
C ILE A 234 10.22 -13.10 18.58
N GLU A 235 9.04 -13.21 19.20
CA GLU A 235 8.54 -12.26 20.20
C GLU A 235 9.53 -11.98 21.35
N PRO A 236 10.15 -12.99 22.01
CA PRO A 236 11.08 -12.77 23.11
C PRO A 236 12.30 -11.92 22.75
N HIS A 237 12.80 -12.02 21.52
CA HIS A 237 14.00 -11.29 21.08
C HIS A 237 13.70 -9.81 20.80
N LEU A 238 12.48 -9.49 20.35
CA LEU A 238 12.05 -8.10 20.11
C LEU A 238 11.55 -7.41 21.38
N LEU A 239 11.02 -8.18 22.33
CA LEU A 239 10.36 -7.67 23.53
C LEU A 239 11.15 -6.59 24.31
N PRO A 240 12.48 -6.68 24.50
CA PRO A 240 13.25 -5.66 25.21
C PRO A 240 13.16 -4.28 24.56
N LEU A 241 13.16 -4.21 23.22
CA LEU A 241 13.07 -2.94 22.50
C LEU A 241 11.73 -2.25 22.71
N PHE A 242 10.64 -3.01 22.63
CA PHE A 242 9.29 -2.46 22.77
C PHE A 242 8.93 -2.13 24.22
N LYS A 243 9.56 -2.79 25.20
CA LYS A 243 9.48 -2.38 26.61
C LYS A 243 10.15 -1.03 26.84
N GLN A 244 11.25 -0.75 26.15
CA GLN A 244 11.95 0.54 26.22
C GLN A 244 11.20 1.64 25.47
N ASP A 245 10.63 1.32 24.31
CA ASP A 245 9.83 2.23 23.50
C ASP A 245 8.51 1.57 23.07
N THR A 246 7.46 1.82 23.84
CA THR A 246 6.10 1.31 23.56
C THR A 246 5.47 1.96 22.33
N THR A 247 6.05 3.05 21.82
CA THR A 247 5.61 3.72 20.59
C THR A 247 6.27 3.15 19.33
N LEU A 248 7.26 2.26 19.49
CA LEU A 248 7.96 1.63 18.39
C LEU A 248 7.00 0.84 17.50
N VAL A 249 7.19 0.97 16.19
CA VAL A 249 6.57 0.09 15.18
C VAL A 249 7.63 -0.24 14.15
N LEU A 250 7.91 -1.54 14.00
CA LEU A 250 8.88 -2.06 13.04
C LEU A 250 8.16 -2.53 11.77
N ASP A 251 8.81 -2.29 10.63
CA ASP A 251 8.35 -2.75 9.32
C ASP A 251 9.39 -3.71 8.74
N GLY A 252 8.94 -4.93 8.51
CA GLY A 252 9.79 -6.07 8.18
C GLY A 252 9.06 -7.11 7.36
N GLU A 253 9.72 -8.23 7.15
CA GLU A 253 9.23 -9.37 6.38
C GLU A 253 9.53 -10.66 7.14
N LEU A 254 8.54 -11.54 7.24
CA LEU A 254 8.76 -12.92 7.67
C LEU A 254 9.29 -13.70 6.47
N TYR A 255 10.51 -14.18 6.59
CA TYR A 255 11.26 -14.83 5.52
C TYR A 255 12.15 -15.93 6.12
N SER A 256 12.49 -16.95 5.34
CA SER A 256 13.49 -17.94 5.72
C SER A 256 14.22 -18.36 4.46
N HIS A 257 15.54 -18.12 4.42
CA HIS A 257 16.36 -18.42 3.25
C HIS A 257 16.51 -19.94 3.02
N ASN A 258 16.30 -20.75 4.07
CA ASN A 258 16.47 -22.20 4.06
C ASN A 258 15.16 -22.96 3.77
N VAL A 259 14.11 -22.28 3.33
CA VAL A 259 12.82 -22.89 2.98
C VAL A 259 12.63 -22.74 1.48
N ASP A 260 12.89 -23.81 0.74
CA ASP A 260 12.85 -23.83 -0.73
C ASP A 260 11.43 -23.68 -1.31
N ASP A 261 10.39 -23.81 -0.48
CA ASP A 261 8.98 -23.73 -0.89
C ASP A 261 8.24 -22.55 -0.25
N PHE A 262 8.03 -21.49 -1.04
CA PHE A 262 7.29 -20.30 -0.64
C PHE A 262 5.83 -20.59 -0.24
N GLU A 263 5.18 -21.60 -0.84
CA GLU A 263 3.80 -21.93 -0.49
C GLU A 263 3.74 -22.57 0.90
N GLN A 264 4.72 -23.41 1.25
CA GLN A 264 4.88 -23.93 2.61
C GLN A 264 5.16 -22.80 3.61
N LEU A 265 6.04 -21.87 3.27
CA LEU A 265 6.32 -20.67 4.09
C LEU A 265 5.03 -19.88 4.35
N THR A 266 4.27 -19.58 3.30
CA THR A 266 3.02 -18.82 3.39
C THR A 266 1.95 -19.57 4.19
N SER A 267 1.85 -20.89 4.01
CA SER A 267 0.95 -21.76 4.77
C SER A 267 1.29 -21.73 6.27
N ALA A 268 2.57 -21.90 6.62
CA ALA A 268 3.06 -21.85 7.98
C ALA A 268 2.75 -20.49 8.65
N ILE A 269 2.98 -19.38 7.95
CA ILE A 269 2.74 -18.03 8.49
C ILE A 269 1.25 -17.77 8.73
N ARG A 270 0.37 -18.28 7.86
CA ARG A 270 -1.07 -18.04 7.93
C ARG A 270 -1.81 -18.97 8.88
N THR A 271 -1.18 -20.07 9.31
CA THR A 271 -1.79 -21.04 10.21
C THR A 271 -1.84 -20.51 11.64
N THR A 272 -3.01 -20.60 12.27
CA THR A 272 -3.25 -20.13 13.65
C THR A 272 -2.80 -21.17 14.67
N ARG A 273 -2.64 -20.77 15.95
CA ARG A 273 -2.26 -21.73 17.01
C ARG A 273 -3.26 -22.87 17.15
N ALA A 274 -4.55 -22.60 16.96
CA ALA A 274 -5.61 -23.60 17.06
C ALA A 274 -5.55 -24.71 15.98
N HIS A 275 -4.87 -24.45 14.86
CA HIS A 275 -4.74 -25.39 13.74
C HIS A 275 -3.28 -25.80 13.49
N ARG A 276 -2.37 -25.49 14.41
CA ARG A 276 -0.95 -25.81 14.31
C ARG A 276 -0.73 -27.30 14.51
N THR A 277 -0.13 -27.97 13.52
CA THR A 277 0.40 -29.33 13.68
C THR A 277 1.87 -29.27 14.15
N PRO A 278 2.43 -30.36 14.72
CA PRO A 278 3.83 -30.40 15.13
C PRO A 278 4.81 -30.09 13.99
N GLU A 279 4.51 -30.55 12.77
CA GLU A 279 5.35 -30.30 11.59
C GLU A 279 5.36 -28.81 11.22
N LEU A 280 4.19 -28.16 11.30
CA LEU A 280 4.07 -26.72 11.07
C LEU A 280 4.75 -25.92 12.18
N GLU A 281 4.75 -26.40 13.42
CA GLU A 281 5.46 -25.75 14.51
C GLU A 281 6.98 -25.71 14.25
N VAL A 282 7.56 -26.83 13.81
CA VAL A 282 8.98 -26.88 13.42
C VAL A 282 9.28 -25.92 12.26
N LEU A 283 8.37 -25.82 11.29
CA LEU A 283 8.53 -24.87 10.19
C LEU A 283 8.39 -23.41 10.66
N GLN A 284 7.47 -23.12 11.57
CA GLN A 284 7.31 -21.81 12.18
C GLN A 284 8.56 -21.39 12.96
N GLN A 285 9.21 -22.30 13.68
CA GLN A 285 10.46 -22.04 14.40
C GLN A 285 11.64 -21.67 13.48
N LYS A 286 11.59 -22.05 12.19
CA LYS A 286 12.60 -21.67 11.18
C LYS A 286 12.37 -20.28 10.57
N LEU A 287 11.25 -19.63 10.89
CA LEU A 287 10.95 -18.29 10.37
C LEU A 287 11.91 -17.27 10.96
N GLN A 288 12.37 -16.34 10.12
CA GLN A 288 13.18 -15.21 10.54
C GLN A 288 12.38 -13.93 10.32
N TYR A 289 12.59 -12.93 11.17
CA TYR A 289 12.05 -11.59 10.98
C TYR A 289 13.13 -10.67 10.41
N HIS A 290 12.96 -10.31 9.14
CA HIS A 290 13.85 -9.43 8.41
C HIS A 290 13.33 -8.00 8.45
N VAL A 291 13.89 -7.16 9.32
CA VAL A 291 13.49 -5.77 9.50
C VAL A 291 14.26 -4.85 8.56
N PHE A 292 13.57 -3.90 7.91
CA PHE A 292 14.23 -2.96 6.97
C PHE A 292 13.77 -1.49 7.13
N ASP A 293 12.75 -1.18 7.93
CA ASP A 293 12.31 0.20 8.18
C ASP A 293 11.65 0.34 9.56
N ILE A 294 11.45 1.59 9.99
CA ILE A 294 10.73 1.95 11.22
C ILE A 294 9.56 2.85 10.84
N MET A 295 8.36 2.51 11.32
CA MET A 295 7.16 3.31 11.07
C MET A 295 6.92 4.34 12.17
N TYR A 296 7.24 4.00 13.43
CA TYR A 296 7.09 4.89 14.59
C TYR A 296 8.20 4.61 15.59
N ALA A 297 8.64 5.64 16.30
CA ALA A 297 9.55 5.54 17.44
C ALA A 297 9.50 6.84 18.25
N LYS A 298 9.70 6.76 19.57
CA LYS A 298 9.62 7.90 20.49
C LYS A 298 10.60 9.03 20.13
N LYS A 299 11.73 8.66 19.52
CA LYS A 299 12.77 9.60 19.04
C LYS A 299 12.27 10.57 17.97
N PHE A 300 11.21 10.20 17.22
CA PHE A 300 10.75 10.95 16.06
C PHE A 300 9.27 11.31 16.19
N ALA A 301 8.97 12.62 16.17
CA ALA A 301 7.60 13.11 16.30
C ALA A 301 6.74 12.82 15.06
N ASP A 302 7.28 13.01 13.85
CA ASP A 302 6.56 12.77 12.59
C ASP A 302 7.43 12.04 11.56
N MET A 303 7.22 10.72 11.47
CA MET A 303 7.93 9.85 10.53
C MET A 303 7.64 10.13 9.06
N SER A 304 6.57 10.88 8.73
CA SER A 304 6.29 11.30 7.34
C SER A 304 7.31 12.30 6.80
N GLN A 305 8.06 12.95 7.70
CA GLN A 305 9.12 13.91 7.37
C GLN A 305 10.53 13.36 7.60
N VAL A 306 10.70 12.24 8.31
CA VAL A 306 12.03 11.70 8.62
C VAL A 306 12.59 10.90 7.43
N PRO A 307 13.71 11.30 6.81
CA PRO A 307 14.31 10.58 5.69
C PRO A 307 14.69 9.14 6.04
N PHE A 308 14.67 8.25 5.05
CA PHE A 308 14.97 6.82 5.26
C PHE A 308 16.33 6.58 5.92
N VAL A 309 17.37 7.33 5.53
CA VAL A 309 18.72 7.20 6.10
C VAL A 309 18.72 7.35 7.62
N ARG A 310 18.01 8.35 8.14
CA ARG A 310 17.89 8.58 9.60
C ARG A 310 17.11 7.47 10.29
N ARG A 311 16.03 6.97 9.66
CA ARG A 311 15.26 5.84 10.18
C ARG A 311 16.11 4.56 10.23
N TYR A 312 16.86 4.28 9.17
CA TYR A 312 17.72 3.11 9.06
C TYR A 312 18.91 3.16 10.03
N LYS A 313 19.53 4.33 10.23
CA LYS A 313 20.56 4.52 11.26
C LYS A 313 20.03 4.18 12.65
N PHE A 314 18.85 4.72 13.00
CA PHE A 314 18.23 4.41 14.29
C PHE A 314 17.86 2.93 14.41
N LEU A 315 17.37 2.31 13.34
CA LEU A 315 17.12 0.87 13.30
C LEU A 315 18.38 0.06 13.56
N ARG A 316 19.51 0.42 12.95
CA ARG A 316 20.81 -0.21 13.21
C ARG A 316 21.21 -0.09 14.68
N GLU A 317 21.04 1.09 15.29
CA GLU A 317 21.31 1.31 16.72
C GLU A 317 20.45 0.38 17.59
N LEU A 318 19.15 0.25 17.30
CA LEU A 318 18.26 -0.66 18.03
C LEU A 318 18.68 -2.13 17.90
N MET A 319 19.05 -2.57 16.70
CA MET A 319 19.48 -3.97 16.48
C MET A 319 20.80 -4.29 17.19
N LYS A 320 21.71 -3.31 17.31
CA LYS A 320 22.95 -3.46 18.11
C LYS A 320 22.62 -3.69 19.59
N THR A 321 21.62 -3.01 20.14
CA THR A 321 21.21 -3.16 21.56
C THR A 321 20.69 -4.56 21.88
N ILE A 322 19.91 -5.19 20.98
CA ILE A 322 19.45 -6.58 21.17
C ILE A 322 20.65 -7.53 21.22
N THR A 323 21.66 -7.28 20.37
CA THR A 323 22.86 -8.12 20.28
C THR A 323 23.72 -8.03 21.55
N THR A 324 23.83 -6.85 22.15
CA THR A 324 24.71 -6.61 23.29
C THR A 324 24.11 -7.05 24.62
N SER A 325 22.79 -7.01 24.78
CA SER A 325 22.09 -7.37 26.03
C SER A 325 21.94 -8.89 26.26
N SER A 326 22.32 -9.72 25.30
CA SER A 326 22.41 -11.20 25.44
C SER A 326 23.73 -11.66 26.08
N THR A 327 24.19 -10.97 27.13
CA THR A 327 25.46 -11.22 27.83
C THR A 327 25.31 -12.35 28.85
N SER A 328 25.23 -13.59 28.39
CA SER A 328 25.57 -14.82 29.14
C SER A 328 25.56 -16.03 28.21
N LYS A 329 26.73 -16.66 28.03
CA LYS A 329 27.02 -17.84 27.18
C LYS A 329 27.07 -17.56 25.67
N ARG A 330 28.25 -17.83 25.08
CA ARG A 330 28.59 -17.82 23.64
C ARG A 330 27.57 -18.49 22.70
N LYS A 331 26.62 -19.29 23.22
CA LYS A 331 25.60 -20.01 22.44
C LYS A 331 24.39 -19.15 22.05
N GLY A 332 23.93 -18.23 22.91
CA GLY A 332 22.73 -17.42 22.68
C GLY A 332 22.90 -16.21 21.75
N ARG A 333 24.15 -15.72 21.57
CA ARG A 333 24.44 -14.63 20.63
C ARG A 333 24.19 -15.02 19.17
N LYS A 334 24.48 -16.27 18.79
CA LYS A 334 24.29 -16.78 17.42
C LYS A 334 22.80 -16.97 17.10
N GLU A 335 22.06 -17.57 18.03
CA GLU A 335 20.61 -17.81 17.90
C GLU A 335 19.80 -16.52 17.68
N CYS A 336 20.15 -15.40 18.33
CA CYS A 336 19.40 -14.15 18.14
C CYS A 336 19.60 -13.54 16.73
N TYR A 337 20.82 -13.60 16.19
CA TYR A 337 21.06 -13.21 14.79
C TYR A 337 20.28 -14.11 13.85
N ASP A 338 20.28 -15.42 14.11
CA ASP A 338 19.57 -16.37 13.26
C ASP A 338 18.05 -16.11 13.19
N VAL A 339 17.45 -15.47 14.20
CA VAL A 339 16.00 -15.19 14.25
C VAL A 339 15.62 -13.77 13.77
N ILE A 340 16.37 -12.74 14.15
CA ILE A 340 16.13 -11.35 13.72
C ILE A 340 17.26 -10.88 12.83
N GLN A 341 16.90 -10.49 11.60
CA GLN A 341 17.85 -10.05 10.60
C GLN A 341 17.58 -8.60 10.22
N LEU A 342 18.63 -7.78 10.24
CA LEU A 342 18.56 -6.45 9.64
C LEU A 342 18.86 -6.58 8.15
N VAL A 343 17.94 -6.13 7.30
CA VAL A 343 18.18 -6.13 5.86
C VAL A 343 19.31 -5.15 5.52
N PRO A 344 20.34 -5.58 4.77
CA PRO A 344 21.45 -4.71 4.41
C PRO A 344 21.01 -3.63 3.42
N VAL A 345 21.71 -2.50 3.47
CA VAL A 345 21.52 -1.36 2.56
C VAL A 345 22.89 -1.00 2.00
N VAL A 346 22.99 -0.97 0.68
CA VAL A 346 24.20 -0.62 -0.07
C VAL A 346 23.97 0.67 -0.85
N PRO A 347 24.82 1.70 -0.70
CA PRO A 347 24.76 2.90 -1.53
C PRO A 347 25.22 2.54 -2.94
N ALA A 348 24.48 3.02 -3.94
CA ALA A 348 24.74 2.73 -5.34
C ALA A 348 24.40 3.92 -6.22
N ARG A 349 25.07 4.04 -7.37
CA ARG A 349 24.59 4.91 -8.44
C ARG A 349 23.68 4.12 -9.36
N LYS A 350 22.96 4.84 -10.22
CA LYS A 350 22.04 4.25 -11.20
C LYS A 350 22.71 3.16 -12.06
N ALA A 351 23.97 3.35 -12.43
CA ALA A 351 24.73 2.40 -13.25
C ALA A 351 24.99 1.06 -12.54
N ASP A 352 25.12 1.08 -11.21
CA ASP A 352 25.48 -0.10 -10.42
C ASP A 352 24.25 -0.96 -10.05
N VAL A 353 23.05 -0.38 -10.09
CA VAL A 353 21.80 -1.05 -9.68
C VAL A 353 21.58 -2.36 -10.41
N GLU A 354 21.90 -2.44 -11.71
CA GLU A 354 21.71 -3.67 -12.49
C GLU A 354 22.73 -4.76 -12.10
N LYS A 355 23.97 -4.39 -11.79
CA LYS A 355 24.99 -5.32 -11.29
C LYS A 355 24.57 -5.89 -9.92
N ILE A 356 24.11 -5.02 -9.02
CA ILE A 356 23.63 -5.39 -7.69
C ILE A 356 22.38 -6.29 -7.78
N LEU A 357 21.48 -6.00 -8.72
CA LEU A 357 20.32 -6.85 -8.99
C LEU A 357 20.74 -8.29 -9.34
N ARG A 358 21.69 -8.44 -10.27
CA ARG A 358 22.16 -9.78 -10.70
C ARG A 358 22.83 -10.54 -9.55
N PHE A 359 23.59 -9.83 -8.72
CA PHE A 359 24.22 -10.41 -7.53
C PHE A 359 23.16 -10.97 -6.55
N TYR A 360 22.18 -10.17 -6.15
CA TYR A 360 21.15 -10.65 -5.22
C TYR A 360 20.23 -11.73 -5.80
N ILE A 361 20.00 -11.74 -7.12
CA ILE A 361 19.27 -12.84 -7.76
C ILE A 361 20.08 -14.13 -7.71
N ALA A 362 21.40 -14.07 -7.92
CA ALA A 362 22.27 -15.23 -7.79
C ALA A 362 22.28 -15.78 -6.35
N ASP A 363 22.16 -14.90 -5.36
CA ASP A 363 21.98 -15.24 -3.95
C ASP A 363 20.54 -15.68 -3.61
N GLY A 364 19.63 -15.87 -4.58
CA GLY A 364 18.29 -16.40 -4.35
C GLY A 364 17.23 -15.40 -3.85
N TYR A 365 17.47 -14.10 -3.97
CA TYR A 365 16.47 -13.07 -3.67
C TYR A 365 15.58 -12.75 -4.89
N GLU A 366 14.34 -12.27 -4.67
CA GLU A 366 13.38 -11.90 -5.75
C GLU A 366 13.91 -10.78 -6.65
N GLY A 367 14.81 -9.95 -6.12
CA GLY A 367 15.37 -8.80 -6.80
C GLY A 367 15.91 -7.78 -5.82
N VAL A 368 15.71 -6.49 -6.10
CA VAL A 368 16.17 -5.40 -5.22
C VAL A 368 15.11 -4.34 -4.95
N MET A 369 15.19 -3.76 -3.76
CA MET A 369 14.46 -2.57 -3.36
C MET A 369 15.41 -1.37 -3.47
N VAL A 370 15.04 -0.38 -4.28
CA VAL A 370 15.83 0.83 -4.52
C VAL A 370 15.13 2.01 -3.86
N ARG A 371 15.84 2.71 -2.98
CA ARG A 371 15.35 3.89 -2.28
C ARG A 371 16.10 5.13 -2.75
N ARG A 372 15.35 6.18 -3.08
CA ARG A 372 15.93 7.47 -3.49
C ARG A 372 16.36 8.23 -2.24
N ASN A 373 17.61 8.66 -2.19
CA ASN A 373 18.10 9.52 -1.13
C ASN A 373 17.95 10.99 -1.56
N TYR A 374 16.90 11.67 -1.10
CA TYR A 374 16.80 13.11 -1.31
C TYR A 374 17.64 13.80 -0.24
N THR A 375 18.88 14.14 -0.59
CA THR A 375 19.59 15.22 0.10
C THR A 375 18.79 16.49 -0.14
N GLU A 376 18.30 17.14 0.92
CA GLU A 376 17.73 18.48 0.78
C GLU A 376 18.72 19.33 -0.01
N GLY A 377 18.25 19.95 -1.09
CA GLY A 377 19.10 20.77 -1.93
C GLY A 377 19.77 21.82 -1.07
N ALA A 378 21.09 21.77 -1.00
CA ALA A 378 21.93 22.84 -0.46
C ALA A 378 21.62 24.13 -1.23
N LYS A 379 20.62 24.86 -0.76
CA LYS A 379 20.38 26.26 -1.08
C LYS A 379 20.33 27.00 0.24
N GLY A 380 21.51 27.44 0.68
CA GLY A 380 21.68 28.42 1.76
C GLY A 380 21.08 28.00 3.10
N GLY A 381 21.74 27.07 3.79
CA GLY A 381 21.40 26.67 5.14
C GLY A 381 22.22 25.45 5.53
N ASN A 382 22.85 25.50 6.70
CA ASN A 382 23.79 24.54 7.29
C ASN A 382 23.69 23.11 6.71
N VAL A 383 24.75 22.66 6.01
CA VAL A 383 24.84 21.28 5.52
C VAL A 383 24.86 20.36 6.73
N ASP A 384 23.83 19.51 6.87
CA ASP A 384 23.81 18.49 7.91
C ASP A 384 24.87 17.43 7.60
N HIS A 385 26.06 17.62 8.17
CA HIS A 385 27.23 16.74 8.05
C HIS A 385 26.92 15.28 8.44
N THR A 386 25.83 15.02 9.17
CA THR A 386 25.44 13.65 9.57
C THR A 386 24.96 12.78 8.40
N LEU A 387 24.49 13.35 7.29
CA LEU A 387 24.11 12.60 6.08
C LEU A 387 25.33 12.11 5.29
N PHE A 388 26.39 12.91 5.23
CA PHE A 388 27.67 12.55 4.62
C PHE A 388 28.41 11.48 5.44
N ASP A 389 28.32 11.54 6.77
CA ASP A 389 28.88 10.52 7.66
C ASP A 389 28.20 9.16 7.52
N ILE A 390 26.90 9.08 7.21
CA ILE A 390 26.21 7.79 7.09
C ILE A 390 26.48 7.15 5.73
N SER A 391 26.46 7.91 4.64
CA SER A 391 26.85 7.37 3.33
C SER A 391 28.33 7.03 3.29
N SER A 392 29.20 7.66 4.10
CA SER A 392 30.61 7.28 4.25
C SER A 392 30.81 6.10 5.22
N GLU A 393 30.06 5.99 6.32
CA GLU A 393 30.10 4.85 7.25
C GLU A 393 29.54 3.57 6.60
N ILE A 394 28.52 3.68 5.73
CA ILE A 394 28.06 2.55 4.93
C ILE A 394 29.10 2.18 3.85
N ARG A 395 29.83 3.16 3.29
CA ARG A 395 30.94 2.91 2.34
C ARG A 395 32.18 2.31 3.02
N SER A 396 32.55 2.77 4.21
CA SER A 396 33.77 2.35 4.93
C SER A 396 33.68 0.93 5.48
N ASN A 397 32.47 0.46 5.82
CA ASN A 397 32.23 -0.92 6.23
C ASN A 397 32.34 -1.93 5.06
N PHE A 398 32.54 -1.46 3.81
CA PHE A 398 32.76 -2.31 2.64
C PHE A 398 34.23 -2.33 2.19
N SER A 399 35.08 -1.43 2.71
CA SER A 399 36.49 -1.33 2.33
C SER A 399 37.48 -2.14 3.18
N GLU A 400 37.00 -2.98 4.11
CA GLU A 400 37.88 -3.91 4.86
C GLU A 400 38.09 -5.26 4.16
N GLU A 401 37.38 -5.54 3.07
CA GLU A 401 37.61 -6.71 2.20
C GLU A 401 37.78 -6.22 0.75
N ASP A 402 38.99 -5.74 0.42
CA ASP A 402 39.61 -5.77 -0.93
C ASP A 402 40.69 -4.67 -1.02
N LYS A 403 41.91 -5.00 -0.58
CA LYS A 403 43.11 -4.28 -1.00
C LYS A 403 43.78 -5.09 -2.11
N VAL A 404 43.51 -4.72 -3.36
CA VAL A 404 44.38 -5.03 -4.50
C VAL A 404 44.66 -3.75 -5.26
N ASN A 405 45.95 -3.56 -5.54
CA ASN A 405 46.63 -2.37 -6.04
C ASN A 405 46.13 -1.83 -7.40
N GLY A 406 46.32 -0.52 -7.60
CA GLY A 406 46.35 0.13 -8.93
C GLY A 406 46.08 1.63 -8.83
N HIS A 407 47.07 2.44 -8.48
CA HIS A 407 47.81 3.37 -9.35
C HIS A 407 46.99 4.56 -9.87
N ASP A 408 47.32 5.72 -9.28
CA ASP A 408 47.02 7.07 -9.74
C ASP A 408 47.64 7.34 -11.12
N ASP A 409 46.93 8.09 -11.95
CA ASP A 409 47.53 9.16 -12.76
C ASP A 409 46.44 10.17 -13.16
N GLY A 410 46.69 11.45 -12.84
CA GLY A 410 45.78 12.56 -13.09
C GLY A 410 45.99 13.25 -14.44
N THR A 411 45.07 14.18 -14.75
CA THR A 411 45.32 15.58 -15.16
C THR A 411 44.31 16.07 -16.23
N SER A 412 43.52 17.11 -15.85
CA SER A 412 42.98 18.28 -16.61
C SER A 412 42.34 18.10 -18.00
N SER A 413 41.43 18.91 -18.57
CA SER A 413 40.74 20.18 -18.30
C SER A 413 39.85 20.44 -19.54
N GLY A 414 38.74 21.17 -19.44
CA GLY A 414 38.05 21.72 -20.63
C GLY A 414 36.59 22.09 -20.38
N GLY A 415 36.28 23.39 -20.40
CA GLY A 415 34.98 23.97 -20.00
C GLY A 415 33.97 24.24 -21.13
N CYS A 416 32.87 24.91 -20.71
CA CYS A 416 31.79 25.62 -21.44
C CYS A 416 30.97 24.83 -22.50
N ASP A 417 29.64 24.85 -22.61
CA ASP A 417 28.61 25.88 -22.35
C ASP A 417 27.17 25.30 -22.13
N PRO A 418 26.18 26.08 -21.63
CA PRO A 418 24.87 25.59 -21.22
C PRO A 418 23.77 25.80 -22.29
N VAL A 419 23.02 24.75 -22.64
CA VAL A 419 21.78 24.88 -23.43
C VAL A 419 20.58 24.44 -22.60
N GLY A 420 19.68 25.40 -22.39
CA GLY A 420 18.54 25.33 -21.48
C GLY A 420 17.59 24.16 -21.71
N LYS A 421 17.21 23.51 -20.60
CA LYS A 421 16.03 22.64 -20.55
C LYS A 421 15.09 23.07 -19.44
N LYS A 422 13.85 23.30 -19.87
CA LYS A 422 12.67 23.77 -19.15
C LYS A 422 12.56 23.17 -17.74
N ARG A 423 12.54 24.03 -16.73
CA ARG A 423 12.25 23.71 -15.33
C ARG A 423 10.85 23.07 -15.23
N ARG A 424 10.79 21.74 -15.11
CA ARG A 424 9.58 21.06 -14.66
C ARG A 424 9.41 21.34 -13.16
N ARG A 425 8.21 21.81 -12.79
CA ARG A 425 7.80 22.14 -11.43
C ARG A 425 8.15 20.98 -10.50
N GLY A 426 9.02 21.22 -9.53
CA GLY A 426 9.33 20.26 -8.47
C GLY A 426 8.09 20.03 -7.64
N CYS A 427 7.45 18.88 -7.80
CA CYS A 427 6.52 18.39 -6.82
C CYS A 427 7.37 17.95 -5.63
N SER A 428 7.29 18.68 -4.51
CA SER A 428 7.98 18.34 -3.27
C SER A 428 7.43 17.01 -2.76
N VAL A 429 8.09 15.92 -3.13
CA VAL A 429 7.78 14.58 -2.62
C VAL A 429 8.17 14.55 -1.14
N PRO A 430 7.31 14.08 -0.23
CA PRO A 430 7.67 13.96 1.18
C PRO A 430 8.88 13.03 1.35
N PRO A 431 9.92 13.46 2.08
CA PRO A 431 11.14 12.67 2.25
C PRO A 431 10.96 11.45 3.19
N GLY A 432 9.90 11.41 3.98
CA GLY A 432 9.71 10.39 5.01
C GLY A 432 8.86 9.17 4.63
N TYR A 433 8.33 8.50 5.65
CA TYR A 433 7.59 7.24 5.50
C TYR A 433 6.17 7.50 4.98
N ALA A 434 5.86 6.99 3.79
CA ALA A 434 4.58 7.25 3.11
C ALA A 434 3.52 6.17 3.42
N TYR A 435 2.77 6.35 4.51
CA TYR A 435 1.77 5.39 4.98
C TYR A 435 0.72 5.02 3.94
N GLY A 436 0.57 3.71 3.68
CA GLY A 436 -0.44 3.16 2.77
C GLY A 436 -0.38 3.65 1.32
N ALA A 437 0.66 4.40 0.95
CA ALA A 437 0.82 5.04 -0.34
C ALA A 437 1.99 4.41 -1.12
N ARG A 438 1.90 4.45 -2.46
CA ARG A 438 3.02 4.08 -3.32
C ARG A 438 4.01 5.23 -3.41
N SER A 439 5.04 5.17 -2.58
CA SER A 439 6.07 6.20 -2.52
C SER A 439 6.87 6.23 -3.82
N PRO A 440 7.11 7.41 -4.43
CA PRO A 440 8.07 7.55 -5.53
C PRO A 440 9.52 7.35 -5.07
N ASN A 441 9.77 7.35 -3.75
CA ASN A 441 11.11 7.18 -3.16
C ASN A 441 11.42 5.72 -2.83
N LEU A 442 10.46 4.80 -3.02
CA LEU A 442 10.65 3.37 -2.84
C LEU A 442 10.29 2.67 -4.14
N LEU A 443 11.28 2.05 -4.77
CA LEU A 443 11.15 1.35 -6.04
C LEU A 443 11.48 -0.13 -5.82
N LYS A 444 10.79 -1.00 -6.54
CA LYS A 444 11.14 -2.42 -6.64
C LYS A 444 11.64 -2.73 -8.04
N TYR A 445 12.76 -3.40 -8.13
CA TYR A 445 13.33 -3.90 -9.37
C TYR A 445 13.44 -5.41 -9.29
N LYS A 446 12.79 -6.09 -10.22
CA LYS A 446 12.77 -7.54 -10.32
C LYS A 446 12.83 -7.93 -11.78
N LEU A 447 13.44 -9.07 -12.08
CA LEU A 447 13.42 -9.61 -13.43
C LEU A 447 12.08 -10.32 -13.66
N MET A 448 11.63 -10.27 -14.91
CA MET A 448 10.45 -11.00 -15.36
C MET A 448 10.89 -11.83 -16.55
N HIS A 449 10.52 -13.11 -16.55
CA HIS A 449 10.77 -14.03 -17.65
C HIS A 449 9.51 -14.17 -18.49
N ASP A 450 9.70 -14.40 -19.79
CA ASP A 450 8.62 -14.75 -20.69
C ASP A 450 8.87 -16.17 -21.22
N SER A 451 7.85 -17.01 -21.23
CA SER A 451 7.91 -18.32 -21.89
C SER A 451 6.56 -18.68 -22.47
N GLU A 452 6.57 -19.66 -23.36
CA GLU A 452 5.42 -20.07 -24.15
C GLU A 452 4.76 -21.30 -23.55
N TYR A 453 3.44 -21.26 -23.36
CA TYR A 453 2.69 -22.39 -22.80
C TYR A 453 1.42 -22.67 -23.60
N VAL A 454 1.07 -23.95 -23.74
CA VAL A 454 -0.15 -24.35 -24.45
C VAL A 454 -1.37 -24.15 -23.55
N ILE A 455 -2.38 -23.45 -24.08
CA ILE A 455 -3.69 -23.31 -23.42
C ILE A 455 -4.46 -24.61 -23.60
N VAL A 456 -4.85 -25.24 -22.49
CA VAL A 456 -5.67 -26.46 -22.52
C VAL A 456 -7.12 -26.19 -22.11
N ASP A 457 -7.35 -25.18 -21.27
CA ASP A 457 -8.69 -24.79 -20.85
C ASP A 457 -8.79 -23.33 -20.38
N GLY A 458 -9.95 -22.94 -19.83
CA GLY A 458 -10.18 -21.68 -19.15
C GLY A 458 -11.09 -21.85 -17.94
N VAL A 459 -10.89 -21.01 -16.94
CA VAL A 459 -11.69 -20.95 -15.72
C VAL A 459 -12.54 -19.69 -15.75
N GLU A 460 -13.83 -19.82 -15.47
CA GLU A 460 -14.74 -18.68 -15.34
C GLU A 460 -14.35 -17.81 -14.14
N GLY A 461 -14.45 -16.49 -14.30
CA GLY A 461 -14.25 -15.57 -13.19
C GLY A 461 -15.35 -15.69 -12.13
N GLN A 462 -14.97 -15.53 -10.86
CA GLN A 462 -15.92 -15.54 -9.75
C GLN A 462 -16.46 -14.13 -9.41
N GLY A 463 -17.63 -14.09 -8.76
CA GLY A 463 -18.25 -12.85 -8.28
C GLY A 463 -18.57 -11.89 -9.43
N LYS A 464 -17.99 -10.68 -9.41
CA LYS A 464 -18.19 -9.67 -10.47
C LYS A 464 -17.67 -10.10 -11.85
N TRP A 465 -16.84 -11.15 -11.90
CA TRP A 465 -16.24 -11.66 -13.12
C TRP A 465 -17.01 -12.85 -13.72
N ARG A 466 -18.16 -13.19 -13.16
CA ARG A 466 -19.02 -14.24 -13.72
C ARG A 466 -19.44 -13.85 -15.14
N GLY A 467 -19.37 -14.81 -16.06
CA GLY A 467 -19.55 -14.63 -17.49
C GLY A 467 -18.32 -14.05 -18.22
N CYS A 468 -17.18 -13.91 -17.55
CA CYS A 468 -15.90 -13.53 -18.15
C CYS A 468 -14.83 -14.59 -17.85
N LEU A 469 -13.76 -14.60 -18.66
CA LEU A 469 -12.62 -15.49 -18.45
C LEU A 469 -11.85 -14.98 -17.23
N GLY A 470 -11.80 -15.81 -16.18
CA GLY A 470 -10.98 -15.56 -15.01
C GLY A 470 -9.52 -15.76 -15.34
N ALA A 471 -9.18 -16.96 -15.82
CA ALA A 471 -7.84 -17.35 -16.20
C ALA A 471 -7.85 -18.43 -17.29
N PHE A 472 -6.83 -18.48 -18.13
CA PHE A 472 -6.53 -19.66 -18.94
C PHE A 472 -5.92 -20.74 -18.05
N VAL A 473 -6.16 -22.01 -18.38
CA VAL A 473 -5.44 -23.15 -17.84
C VAL A 473 -4.38 -23.54 -18.86
N CYS A 474 -3.12 -23.42 -18.47
CA CYS A 474 -1.97 -23.76 -19.29
C CYS A 474 -1.31 -25.04 -18.78
N LYS A 475 -0.62 -25.74 -19.68
CA LYS A 475 0.13 -26.95 -19.37
C LYS A 475 1.64 -26.70 -19.55
N THR A 476 2.43 -27.11 -18.56
CA THR A 476 3.91 -27.12 -18.62
C THR A 476 4.41 -28.34 -19.41
N GLU A 477 5.68 -28.34 -19.82
CA GLU A 477 6.31 -29.49 -20.49
C GLU A 477 6.24 -30.76 -19.63
N ASN A 478 6.40 -30.60 -18.30
CA ASN A 478 6.32 -31.67 -17.31
C ASN A 478 4.88 -32.16 -17.02
N GLY A 479 3.88 -31.62 -17.71
CA GLY A 479 2.48 -32.05 -17.59
C GLY A 479 1.67 -31.41 -16.46
N HIS A 480 2.30 -30.56 -15.63
CA HIS A 480 1.59 -29.80 -14.61
C HIS A 480 0.72 -28.71 -15.23
N HIS A 481 -0.44 -28.48 -14.61
CA HIS A 481 -1.42 -27.48 -15.03
C HIS A 481 -1.38 -26.28 -14.09
N PHE A 482 -1.49 -25.08 -14.65
CA PHE A 482 -1.53 -23.85 -13.87
C PHE A 482 -2.43 -22.81 -14.52
N THR A 483 -2.90 -21.85 -13.71
CA THR A 483 -3.82 -20.82 -14.18
C THR A 483 -3.08 -19.53 -14.48
N VAL A 484 -3.44 -18.88 -15.59
CA VAL A 484 -2.83 -17.65 -16.07
C VAL A 484 -3.91 -16.61 -16.34
N THR A 485 -3.87 -15.50 -15.61
CA THR A 485 -4.82 -14.40 -15.85
C THR A 485 -4.34 -13.56 -17.04
N PRO A 486 -5.17 -13.33 -18.07
CA PRO A 486 -4.80 -12.47 -19.20
C PRO A 486 -4.77 -10.99 -18.79
N ALA A 487 -3.72 -10.28 -19.23
CA ALA A 487 -3.50 -8.86 -18.94
C ALA A 487 -4.35 -7.91 -19.80
N THR A 488 -5.64 -8.21 -19.96
CA THR A 488 -6.53 -7.54 -20.93
C THR A 488 -7.72 -6.82 -20.27
N SER A 489 -8.48 -6.07 -21.07
CA SER A 489 -9.68 -5.35 -20.63
C SER A 489 -10.80 -6.31 -20.20
N GLU A 490 -11.74 -5.82 -19.40
CA GLU A 490 -12.88 -6.65 -18.94
C GLU A 490 -13.75 -7.14 -20.11
N GLU A 491 -13.89 -6.31 -21.14
CA GLU A 491 -14.61 -6.62 -22.38
C GLU A 491 -13.94 -7.76 -23.15
N ASN A 492 -12.61 -7.68 -23.31
CA ASN A 492 -11.84 -8.74 -23.97
C ASN A 492 -11.93 -10.05 -23.19
N LYS A 493 -11.88 -10.03 -21.85
CA LYS A 493 -12.07 -11.25 -21.03
C LYS A 493 -13.45 -11.87 -21.22
N ARG A 494 -14.49 -11.07 -21.44
CA ARG A 494 -15.83 -11.57 -21.74
C ARG A 494 -15.87 -12.25 -23.09
N GLU A 495 -15.26 -11.63 -24.10
CA GLU A 495 -15.21 -12.23 -25.45
C GLU A 495 -14.37 -13.51 -25.48
N MET A 496 -13.21 -13.50 -24.82
CA MET A 496 -12.37 -14.69 -24.67
C MET A 496 -13.11 -15.86 -24.01
N TRP A 497 -14.01 -15.58 -23.05
CA TRP A 497 -14.83 -16.61 -22.43
C TRP A 497 -15.85 -17.21 -23.40
N ARG A 498 -16.55 -16.35 -24.15
CA ARG A 498 -17.50 -16.80 -25.20
C ARG A 498 -16.81 -17.64 -26.27
N GLN A 499 -15.59 -17.25 -26.63
CA GLN A 499 -14.81 -17.87 -27.69
C GLN A 499 -13.70 -18.78 -27.17
N LEU A 500 -13.80 -19.30 -25.93
CA LEU A 500 -12.72 -20.07 -25.29
C LEU A 500 -12.17 -21.21 -26.16
N ARG A 501 -13.05 -21.86 -26.93
CA ARG A 501 -12.69 -22.94 -27.87
C ARG A 501 -11.63 -22.53 -28.89
N VAL A 502 -11.60 -21.26 -29.33
CA VAL A 502 -10.63 -20.74 -30.31
C VAL A 502 -9.21 -20.69 -29.73
N TYR A 503 -9.10 -20.49 -28.42
CA TYR A 503 -7.83 -20.36 -27.72
C TYR A 503 -7.26 -21.71 -27.27
N LYS A 504 -8.08 -22.75 -27.11
CA LYS A 504 -7.61 -24.09 -26.75
C LYS A 504 -6.66 -24.64 -27.82
N GLY A 505 -5.52 -25.19 -27.38
CA GLY A 505 -4.44 -25.68 -28.23
C GLY A 505 -3.50 -24.58 -28.76
N ARG A 506 -3.80 -23.30 -28.55
CA ARG A 506 -2.92 -22.20 -28.93
C ARG A 506 -1.84 -21.97 -27.88
N VAL A 507 -0.79 -21.26 -28.30
CA VAL A 507 0.35 -20.93 -27.46
C VAL A 507 0.16 -19.53 -26.86
N LEU A 508 0.26 -19.44 -25.55
CA LEU A 508 0.19 -18.22 -24.76
C LEU A 508 1.60 -17.83 -24.31
N THR A 509 2.00 -16.60 -24.63
CA THR A 509 3.17 -15.96 -24.03
C THR A 509 2.81 -15.61 -22.59
N VAL A 510 3.46 -16.26 -21.64
CA VAL A 510 3.26 -16.05 -20.20
C VAL A 510 4.47 -15.35 -19.62
N GLN A 511 4.24 -14.19 -19.01
CA GLN A 511 5.22 -13.51 -18.20
C GLN A 511 5.13 -13.97 -16.75
N TYR A 512 6.25 -14.32 -16.13
CA TYR A 512 6.31 -14.79 -14.73
C TYR A 512 7.59 -14.30 -14.04
N GLN A 513 7.67 -14.50 -12.72
CA GLN A 513 8.83 -14.06 -11.92
C GLN A 513 9.90 -15.13 -11.83
N GLU A 514 9.50 -16.36 -11.54
CA GLU A 514 10.37 -17.53 -11.42
C GLU A 514 9.54 -18.80 -11.61
N LEU A 515 10.20 -19.95 -11.71
CA LEU A 515 9.55 -21.26 -11.73
C LEU A 515 9.56 -21.86 -10.33
N SER A 516 8.50 -22.56 -9.94
CA SER A 516 8.52 -23.41 -8.74
C SER A 516 9.45 -24.61 -8.94
N THR A 517 9.70 -25.36 -7.86
CA THR A 517 10.46 -26.64 -7.89
C THR A 517 9.89 -27.64 -8.91
N ASN A 518 8.58 -27.60 -9.18
CA ASN A 518 7.91 -28.45 -10.16
C ASN A 518 7.86 -27.85 -11.59
N GLY A 519 8.60 -26.76 -11.84
CA GLY A 519 8.64 -26.08 -13.14
C GLY A 519 7.39 -25.26 -13.47
N VAL A 520 6.58 -24.89 -12.46
CA VAL A 520 5.35 -24.10 -12.68
C VAL A 520 5.64 -22.61 -12.51
N PRO A 521 5.28 -21.76 -13.49
CA PRO A 521 5.43 -20.30 -13.38
C PRO A 521 4.76 -19.69 -12.14
N ARG A 522 5.53 -18.94 -11.35
CA ARG A 522 5.02 -18.17 -10.20
C ARG A 522 4.57 -16.77 -10.62
N PHE A 523 3.38 -16.40 -10.13
CA PHE A 523 2.68 -15.15 -10.45
C PHE A 523 2.54 -14.88 -11.96
N PRO A 524 2.03 -15.85 -12.74
CA PRO A 524 1.99 -15.76 -14.18
C PRO A 524 0.95 -14.75 -14.67
N ILE A 525 1.31 -14.01 -15.71
CA ILE A 525 0.46 -13.05 -16.40
C ILE A 525 0.52 -13.37 -17.89
N GLY A 526 -0.64 -13.65 -18.49
CA GLY A 526 -0.72 -13.88 -19.93
C GLY A 526 -0.56 -12.54 -20.65
N LYS A 527 0.34 -12.48 -21.62
CA LYS A 527 0.63 -11.27 -22.43
C LYS A 527 -0.04 -11.28 -23.78
N CYS A 528 0.01 -12.42 -24.46
CA CYS A 528 -0.49 -12.56 -25.83
C CYS A 528 -0.70 -14.03 -26.19
N VAL A 529 -1.71 -14.32 -27.02
CA VAL A 529 -1.87 -15.64 -27.66
C VAL A 529 -1.29 -15.48 -29.06
N ARG A 530 -0.27 -16.28 -29.39
CA ARG A 530 0.41 -16.20 -30.68
C ARG A 530 -0.49 -16.73 -31.79
N GLY A 531 -0.60 -15.99 -32.90
CA GLY A 531 -1.32 -16.44 -34.10
C GLY A 531 -2.02 -15.37 -34.95
N ALA A 532 -1.98 -14.08 -34.58
CA ALA A 532 -2.62 -13.02 -35.35
C ALA A 532 -1.71 -12.52 -36.50
N LYS A 533 -2.19 -12.52 -37.74
CA LYS A 533 -1.42 -12.11 -38.95
C LYS A 533 -0.99 -10.62 -38.96
N ASN A 534 -1.56 -9.82 -38.08
CA ASN A 534 -1.50 -8.36 -38.03
C ASN A 534 -0.77 -7.80 -36.80
N GLY A 535 -0.13 -8.65 -35.98
CA GLY A 535 0.70 -8.22 -34.84
C GLY A 535 -0.07 -7.64 -33.65
N SER A 536 -1.40 -7.77 -33.64
CA SER A 536 -2.26 -7.46 -32.49
C SER A 536 -2.63 -8.75 -31.79
N ASP A 537 -2.02 -9.03 -30.64
CA ASP A 537 -2.16 -10.33 -29.98
C ASP A 537 -3.38 -10.46 -29.02
N TRP A 538 -3.75 -11.75 -28.83
CA TRP A 538 -5.00 -12.34 -28.30
C TRP A 538 -6.09 -12.63 -29.35
N VAL A 539 -5.59 -13.24 -30.43
CA VAL A 539 -6.23 -13.89 -31.60
C VAL A 539 -6.73 -12.95 -32.68
#